data_AF-A0A5N4B785-F1
#
_entry.id   AF-A0A5N4B785-F1
#
_cell.length_a   1.000
_cell.length_b   1.000
_cell.length_c   1.000
_cell.angle_alpha   90.00
_cell.angle_beta   90.00
_cell.angle_gamma   90.00
#
_symmetry.space_group_name_H-M   'P 1'
#
loop_
_entity.id
_entity.type
_entity.pdbx_description
1 polymer ?
#
loop_
_entity_poly.entity_id
_entity_poly.type
_entity_poly.pdbx_seq_one_letter_code
_entity_poly.pdbx_strand_id
1 'polypeptide(L)' 'MRNAIPARPKLEIALRFLASGDSYQTLAIMFRIPANTISSFMPEVLTAITTSLQEYMK' A
#
# COMPACT_ATOMS: atom_id res chain seq x y z
N MET A 1 7.29 -8.44 20.39
CA MET A 1 6.08 -7.95 19.70
C MET A 1 6.54 -7.23 18.44
N ARG A 2 6.13 -7.66 17.23
CA ARG A 2 6.52 -6.94 16.01
C ARG A 2 5.75 -5.63 15.97
N ASN A 3 6.47 -4.51 15.91
CA ASN A 3 5.87 -3.19 15.88
C ASN A 3 4.87 -3.13 14.72
N ALA A 4 3.64 -2.68 14.97
CA ALA A 4 2.64 -2.51 13.92
C ALA A 4 3.26 -1.66 12.81
N ILE A 5 3.20 -2.14 11.56
CA ILE A 5 3.67 -1.37 10.42
C ILE A 5 2.85 -0.08 10.41
N PRO A 6 3.48 1.11 10.58
CA PRO A 6 2.74 2.36 10.68
C PRO A 6 1.95 2.59 9.39
N ALA A 7 0.83 3.31 9.49
CA ALA A 7 -0.05 3.56 8.34
C ALA A 7 0.66 4.30 7.19
N ARG A 8 1.69 5.11 7.51
CA ARG A 8 2.45 5.91 6.54
C ARG A 8 3.15 5.05 5.46
N PRO A 9 4.05 4.12 5.79
CA PRO A 9 4.71 3.29 4.78
C PRO A 9 3.73 2.39 4.02
N LYS A 10 2.63 1.95 4.64
CA LYS A 10 1.57 1.21 3.93
C LYS A 10 0.94 2.05 2.83
N LEU A 11 0.64 3.32 3.13
CA LEU A 11 0.08 4.28 2.17
C LEU A 11 1.10 4.62 1.07
N GLU A 12 2.36 4.84 1.42
CA GLU A 12 3.43 5.13 0.44
C GLU A 12 3.61 3.98 -0.56
N ILE A 13 3.58 2.73 -0.09
CA ILE A 13 3.65 1.53 -0.94
C ILE A 13 2.45 1.47 -1.87
N ALA A 14 1.24 1.69 -1.37
CA ALA A 14 0.03 1.66 -2.19
C ALA A 14 0.05 2.77 -3.25
N LEU A 15 0.42 4.00 -2.88
CA LEU A 15 0.56 5.12 -3.81
C LEU A 15 1.65 4.87 -4.86
N ARG A 16 2.78 4.29 -4.45
CA ARG A 16 3.85 3.91 -5.37
C ARG A 16 3.38 2.81 -6.32
N PHE A 17 2.62 1.83 -5.86
CA PHE A 17 2.00 0.80 -6.70
C PHE A 17 1.03 1.41 -7.72
N LEU A 18 0.17 2.34 -7.29
CA LEU A 18 -0.73 3.09 -8.17
C LEU A 18 0.01 3.97 -9.19
N ALA A 19 1.07 4.67 -8.78
CA ALA A 19 1.81 5.59 -9.63
C ALA A 19 2.76 4.91 -10.61
N SER A 20 3.42 3.82 -10.19
CA SER A 20 4.38 3.11 -11.02
C SER A 20 3.78 1.92 -11.79
N GLY A 21 2.70 1.29 -11.30
CA GLY A 21 2.16 0.06 -11.89
C GLY A 21 3.08 -1.17 -11.75
N ASP A 22 4.11 -1.07 -10.89
CA ASP A 22 5.10 -2.13 -10.69
C ASP A 22 4.54 -3.36 -9.98
N SER A 23 5.14 -4.52 -10.21
CA SER A 23 4.81 -5.76 -9.51
C SER A 23 5.17 -5.72 -8.02
N TYR A 24 4.44 -6.48 -7.19
CA TYR A 24 4.68 -6.55 -5.74
C TYR A 24 6.11 -6.97 -5.36
N GLN A 25 6.81 -7.71 -6.21
CA GLN A 25 8.22 -8.07 -6.01
C GLN A 25 9.15 -6.85 -6.06
N THR A 26 8.94 -5.93 -7.01
CA THR A 26 9.72 -4.69 -7.12
C THR A 26 9.49 -3.80 -5.89
N LEU A 27 8.24 -3.63 -5.47
CA LEU A 27 7.90 -2.92 -4.24
C LEU A 27 8.49 -3.60 -3.00
N ALA A 28 8.50 -4.93 -2.96
CA ALA A 28 9.09 -5.67 -1.86
C ALA A 28 10.61 -5.40 -1.71
N ILE A 29 11.32 -5.31 -2.84
CA ILE A 29 12.76 -4.98 -2.86
C ILE A 29 12.97 -3.52 -2.45
N MET A 30 12.20 -2.58 -3.01
CA MET A 30 12.33 -1.14 -2.69
C MET A 30 12.06 -0.82 -1.23
N PHE A 31 10.96 -1.36 -0.68
CA PHE A 31 10.53 -1.04 0.69
C PHE A 31 11.08 -2.03 1.73
N ARG A 32 11.82 -3.05 1.32
CA ARG A 32 12.32 -4.15 2.17
C ARG A 32 11.20 -4.83 2.97
N ILE A 33 10.01 -4.94 2.38
CA ILE A 33 8.84 -5.62 2.96
C ILE A 33 8.54 -6.84 2.10
N PRO A 34 8.34 -8.04 2.66
CA PRO A 34 8.02 -9.21 1.85
C PRO A 34 6.71 -8.99 1.07
N ALA A 35 6.70 -9.46 -0.20
CA ALA A 35 5.56 -9.32 -1.10
C ALA A 35 4.26 -9.92 -0.50
N ASN A 36 4.35 -10.98 0.31
CA ASN A 36 3.21 -11.54 1.02
C ASN A 36 2.56 -10.54 1.98
N THR A 37 3.37 -9.76 2.70
CA THR A 37 2.84 -8.73 3.61
C THR A 37 2.19 -7.62 2.81
N ILE A 38 2.82 -7.18 1.71
CA ILE A 38 2.22 -6.21 0.78
C ILE A 38 0.87 -6.70 0.30
N SER A 39 0.78 -7.90 -0.27
CA SER A 39 -0.48 -8.47 -0.74
C SER A 39 -1.55 -8.57 0.36
N SER A 40 -1.16 -8.75 1.62
CA SER A 40 -2.11 -8.86 2.73
C SER A 40 -2.73 -7.52 3.13
N PHE A 41 -1.97 -6.42 3.11
CA PHE A 41 -2.49 -5.10 3.50
C PHE A 41 -2.87 -4.20 2.31
N MET A 42 -2.40 -4.50 1.10
CA MET A 42 -2.71 -3.75 -0.12
C MET A 42 -4.20 -3.52 -0.34
N PRO A 43 -5.08 -4.55 -0.28
CA PRO A 43 -6.51 -4.34 -0.49
C PRO A 43 -7.12 -3.43 0.58
N GLU A 44 -6.76 -3.58 1.85
CA GLU A 44 -7.22 -2.69 2.93
C GLU A 44 -6.86 -1.22 2.66
N VAL A 45 -5.61 -0.97 2.27
CA VAL A 45 -5.13 0.40 2.03
C VAL A 45 -5.77 0.98 0.77
N LEU A 46 -5.88 0.19 -0.31
CA LEU A 46 -6.56 0.60 -1.53
C LEU A 46 -8.02 0.98 -1.27
N THR A 47 -8.75 0.14 -0.54
CA THR A 47 -10.14 0.43 -0.15
C THR A 47 -10.24 1.73 0.65
N ALA A 48 -9.37 1.93 1.64
CA ALA A 48 -9.36 3.17 2.40
C ALA A 48 -9.09 4.41 1.53
N ILE A 49 -8.17 4.29 0.56
CA ILE A 49 -7.87 5.36 -0.41
C ILE A 49 -9.08 5.65 -1.29
N THR A 50 -9.72 4.64 -1.88
CA THR A 50 -10.90 4.84 -2.74
C THR A 50 -12.08 5.40 -1.96
N THR A 51 -12.35 4.93 -0.74
CA THR A 51 -13.39 5.51 0.12
C THR A 51 -13.12 7.00 0.40
N SER A 52 -11.87 7.34 0.70
CA SER A 52 -11.48 8.74 0.95
C SER A 52 -11.63 9.59 -0.32
N LEU A 53 -11.16 9.11 -1.48
CA LEU A 53 -11.25 9.82 -2.75
C LEU A 53 -12.68 9.94 -3.28
N GLN A 54 -13.54 8.96 -3.02
CA GLN A 54 -14.95 9.01 -3.41
C GLN A 54 -15.67 10.21 -2.79
N GLU A 55 -15.23 10.67 -1.62
CA GLU A 55 -15.75 11.87 -0.96
C GLU A 55 -15.36 13.17 -1.70
N TYR A 56 -14.23 13.17 -2.42
CA TYR A 56 -13.73 14.31 -3.20
C TYR A 56 -14.15 14.28 -4.68
N MET A 57 -14.67 13.17 -5.22
CA MET A 57 -15.18 13.08 -6.60
C MET A 57 -16.61 13.64 -6.76
N LYS A 58 -17.02 14.60 -5.93
CA LYS A 58 -18.37 15.18 -5.93
C LYS A 58 -18.39 16.60 -6.50
#